data_AF-A0A520B884-F1
#
_entry.id   AF-A0A520B884-F1
#
_cell.length_a   1.000
_cell.length_b   1.000
_cell.length_c   1.000
_cell.angle_alpha   90.00
_cell.angle_beta   90.00
_cell.angle_gamma   90.00
#
_symmetry.space_group_name_H-M   'P 1'
#
loop_
_entity.id
_entity.type
_entity.pdbx_description
1 polymer ?
#
loop_
_entity_poly.entity_id
_entity_poly.type
_entity_poly.pdbx_seq_one_letter_code
_entity_poly.pdbx_strand_id
1 'polypeptide(L)' 'MSDDPFHEAVEALRARGLYVEPTGDDLSLWLVNGEEMTDAGLMKLATLLSLVPGSVTIQ' A
#
# COMPACT_ATOMS: atom_id res chain seq x y z
N MET A 1 8.83 15.58 -2.93
CA MET A 1 7.98 14.42 -3.24
C MET A 1 8.87 13.22 -3.06
N SER A 2 8.68 12.44 -1.99
CA SER A 2 9.42 11.19 -1.86
C SER A 2 8.87 10.23 -2.90
N ASP A 3 9.73 9.72 -3.77
CA ASP A 3 9.44 8.66 -4.74
C ASP A 3 9.35 7.31 -4.02
N ASP A 4 8.64 7.29 -2.89
CA ASP A 4 8.52 6.10 -2.06
C ASP A 4 7.29 5.31 -2.57
N PRO A 5 7.49 4.11 -3.16
CA PRO A 5 6.40 3.35 -3.75
C PRO A 5 5.36 2.92 -2.70
N PHE A 6 5.74 2.83 -1.42
CA PHE A 6 4.80 2.56 -0.34
C PHE A 6 3.94 3.77 -0.04
N HIS A 7 4.49 4.98 -0.08
CA HIS A 7 3.72 6.22 0.03
C HIS A 7 2.61 6.28 -1.03
N GLU A 8 2.93 6.04 -2.30
CA GLU A 8 1.93 6.03 -3.38
C GLU A 8 0.85 4.96 -3.13
N ALA A 9 1.23 3.74 -2.74
CA ALA A 9 0.29 2.69 -2.42
C ALA A 9 -0.63 3.07 -1.24
N VAL A 10 -0.08 3.65 -0.17
CA VAL A 10 -0.83 4.12 1.01
C VAL A 10 -1.83 5.20 0.60
N GLU A 11 -1.41 6.20 -0.18
CA GLU A 11 -2.28 7.27 -0.65
C GLU A 11 -3.41 6.72 -1.52
N ALA A 12 -3.11 5.79 -2.42
CA ALA A 12 -4.11 5.21 -3.30
C ALA A 12 -5.13 4.34 -2.55
N LEU A 13 -4.69 3.60 -1.52
CA LEU A 13 -5.56 2.84 -0.63
C LEU A 13 -6.48 3.78 0.16
N ARG A 14 -5.94 4.88 0.69
CA ARG A 14 -6.72 5.94 1.36
C ARG A 14 -7.73 6.60 0.44
N ALA A 15 -7.38 6.84 -0.82
CA ALA A 15 -8.31 7.36 -1.83
C ALA A 15 -9.49 6.42 -2.11
N ARG A 16 -9.35 5.10 -1.84
CA ARG A 16 -10.44 4.11 -1.89
C ARG A 16 -11.25 4.03 -0.59
N GLY A 17 -10.93 4.84 0.41
CA GLY A 17 -11.60 4.85 1.71
C GLY A 17 -11.07 3.80 2.69
N LEU A 18 -9.92 3.18 2.41
CA LEU A 18 -9.24 2.32 3.37
C LEU A 18 -8.45 3.19 4.36
N TYR A 19 -8.54 2.86 5.64
CA TYR A 19 -7.73 3.52 6.65
C TYR A 19 -6.37 2.82 6.74
N VAL A 20 -5.28 3.54 6.44
CA VAL A 20 -3.92 2.96 6.40
C VAL A 20 -2.99 3.79 7.27
N GLU A 21 -2.32 3.16 8.24
CA GLU A 21 -1.31 3.80 9.11
C GLU A 21 -0.11 2.86 9.35
N PRO A 22 1.11 3.38 9.55
CA PRO A 22 2.24 2.57 9.99
C PRO A 22 2.02 2.10 11.43
N THR A 23 2.45 0.89 11.77
CA THR A 23 2.31 0.32 13.14
C THR A 23 3.22 0.98 14.19
N GLY A 24 3.95 2.04 13.84
CA GLY A 24 4.73 2.87 14.76
C GLY A 24 6.05 2.24 15.23
N ASP A 25 6.04 0.96 15.58
CA ASP A 25 7.20 0.23 16.09
C ASP A 25 7.98 -0.52 15.00
N ASP A 26 7.30 -0.94 13.93
CA ASP A 26 7.92 -1.68 12.83
C ASP A 26 7.62 -1.00 11.50
N LEU A 27 8.67 -0.48 10.85
CA LEU A 27 8.54 0.25 9.58
C LEU A 27 8.12 -0.66 8.43
N SER A 28 8.09 -1.98 8.62
CA SER A 28 7.64 -2.95 7.63
C SER A 28 6.22 -3.46 7.85
N LEU A 29 5.51 -2.93 8.85
CA LEU A 29 4.15 -3.30 9.19
C LEU A 29 3.19 -2.11 9.16
N TRP A 30 2.05 -2.34 8.51
CA TRP A 30 0.99 -1.37 8.27
C TRP A 30 -0.32 -1.89 8.85
N LEU A 31 -1.11 -1.02 9.45
CA LEU A 31 -2.50 -1.31 9.77
C LEU A 31 -3.38 -0.83 8.63
N VAL A 32 -4.12 -1.75 8.02
CA VAL A 32 -5.14 -1.46 7.00
C VAL A 32 -6.51 -1.83 7.55
N ASN A 33 -7.34 -0.82 7.84
CA ASN A 33 -8.60 -0.96 8.56
C ASN A 33 -8.48 -1.71 9.90
N GLY A 34 -7.33 -1.56 10.57
CA GLY A 34 -7.02 -2.25 11.82
C GLY A 34 -6.50 -3.68 11.66
N GLU A 35 -6.34 -4.18 10.43
CA GLU A 35 -5.67 -5.45 10.15
C GLU A 35 -4.19 -5.20 9.85
N GLU A 36 -3.31 -5.93 10.54
CA GLU A 36 -1.87 -5.82 10.38
C GLU A 36 -1.41 -6.48 9.08
N MET A 37 -0.58 -5.79 8.32
CA MET A 37 -0.15 -6.22 7.00
C MET A 37 1.28 -5.80 6.72
N THR A 38 2.07 -6.70 6.15
CA THR A 38 3.44 -6.41 5.73
C THR A 38 3.49 -5.52 4.49
N ASP A 39 4.64 -4.92 4.22
CA ASP A 39 4.93 -4.21 2.96
C ASP A 39 4.49 -4.99 1.71
N ALA A 40 4.80 -6.29 1.66
CA ALA A 40 4.43 -7.15 0.55
C ALA A 40 2.90 -7.33 0.43
N GLY A 41 2.20 -7.45 1.56
CA GLY A 41 0.74 -7.51 1.59
C GLY A 41 0.10 -6.19 1.14
N LEU A 42 0.65 -5.06 1.59
CA LEU A 42 0.22 -3.71 1.21
C LEU A 42 0.31 -3.49 -0.31
N MET A 43 1.47 -3.79 -0.89
CA MET A 43 1.70 -3.66 -2.33
C MET A 43 0.81 -4.61 -3.14
N LYS A 44 0.58 -5.82 -2.63
CA LYS A 44 -0.36 -6.78 -3.25
C LYS A 44 -1.79 -6.25 -3.20
N LEU A 45 -2.24 -5.69 -2.09
CA LEU A 45 -3.58 -5.10 -1.97
C LEU A 45 -3.76 -3.93 -2.93
N ALA A 46 -2.77 -3.04 -2.99
CA ALA A 46 -2.80 -1.91 -3.91
C ALA A 46 -2.81 -2.37 -5.38
N THR A 47 -2.06 -3.41 -5.72
CA THR A 47 -2.08 -4.03 -7.07
C THR A 47 -3.43 -4.69 -7.38
N LEU A 48 -4.00 -5.46 -6.43
CA LEU A 48 -5.31 -6.10 -6.59
C LEU A 48 -6.43 -5.09 -6.84
N LEU A 49 -6.32 -3.93 -6.23
CA LEU A 49 -7.24 -2.83 -6.40
C LEU A 49 -6.97 -1.99 -7.66
N SER A 50 -5.98 -2.38 -8.47
CA SER A 50 -5.49 -1.66 -9.66
C SER A 50 -5.17 -0.19 -9.35
N LEU A 51 -4.61 0.05 -8.16
CA LEU A 51 -4.33 1.38 -7.63
C LEU A 51 -2.92 1.85 -7.96
N VAL A 52 -1.98 0.92 -7.92
CA VAL A 52 -0.64 1.12 -8.46
C VAL A 52 -0.71 0.64 -9.90
N PRO A 53 -0.11 1.34 -10.89
CA PRO A 53 0.14 0.73 -12.18
C PRO A 53 1.02 -0.49 -11.92
N GLY A 54 0.38 -1.66 -11.77
CA GLY A 54 1.07 -2.92 -11.84
C GLY A 54 1.82 -2.88 -13.16
N SER A 55 3.13 -3.09 -13.12
CA SER A 55 3.97 -3.29 -14.29
C SER A 55 3.39 -4.45 -15.11
N VAL A 56 2.36 -4.15 -15.88
CA VAL A 56 1.93 -4.88 -17.06
C VAL A 56 2.97 -4.50 -18.09
N THR A 57 4.15 -5.09 -17.94
CA THR A 57 5.00 -5.38 -19.09
C THR A 57 4.22 -6.41 -19.89
N ILE A 58 3.37 -5.94 -20.81
CA ILE A 58 3.05 -6.72 -22.00
C ILE A 58 4.29 -6.60 -22.87
N GLN A 59 5.10 -7.67 -22.90
CA GLN A 59 5.98 -7.93 -24.04
C GLN A 59 5.21 -8.69 -25.10
#